data_AF-A0A3D0TGD7-F1
#
_entry.id   AF-A0A3D0TGD7-F1
#
_cell.length_a   1.000
_cell.length_b   1.000
_cell.length_c   1.000
_cell.angle_alpha   90.00
_cell.angle_beta   90.00
_cell.angle_gamma   90.00
#
_symmetry.space_group_name_H-M   'P 1'
#
loop_
_entity.id
_entity.type
_entity.pdbx_description
1 polymer ?
#
loop_
_entity_poly.entity_id
_entity_poly.type
_entity_poly.pdbx_seq_one_letter_code
_entity_poly.pdbx_strand_id
1 'polypeptide(L)'
;MPEGPFWEINSVRKKQLKAALLDFDSVPVYTIHGFCKRILREFAFENRQLFEQQLCDTNLLFPEVFRRYMRRELLSRNTPVSQLFALYVKHAEGNLDTLESDINVLLSKDGKFIPLLPQFDVFLKEFKKTWNALTSRDLSLRKQNAAQHPIRTAFESTALSGGSKNKTLRNLELLLEALGEAHSGTTILENLLGVFQIELETVAKPKCRKTLTSGEQWLSTEEFPEQERKWIAAVEDCEKLLQSYNFSGSAKKILKAWLTQQVLEDVCRELEQKKLEQGKFDFDDLLRLVEEQVVPP
;
A
#
# COMPACT_ATOMS: atom_id res chain seq x y z
N MET A 1 -4.13 78.09 4.52
CA MET A 1 -3.31 76.90 4.20
C MET A 1 -2.97 76.20 5.51
N PRO A 2 -2.85 74.87 5.55
CA PRO A 2 -2.53 74.16 6.79
C PRO A 2 -1.14 74.56 7.30
N GLU A 3 -0.95 74.68 8.62
CA GLU A 3 0.31 75.12 9.25
C GLU A 3 1.34 73.98 9.47
N GLY A 4 1.13 72.80 8.87
CA GLY A 4 2.04 71.64 8.97
C GLY A 4 2.31 70.99 7.60
N PRO A 5 3.21 69.99 7.51
CA PRO A 5 3.47 69.28 6.26
C PRO A 5 2.18 68.67 5.72
N PHE A 6 1.76 69.13 4.53
CA PHE A 6 0.54 68.68 3.87
C PHE A 6 0.85 68.12 2.48
N TRP A 7 0.04 67.17 2.03
CA TRP A 7 0.12 66.62 0.68
C TRP A 7 -0.61 67.53 -0.29
N GLU A 8 0.13 68.18 -1.20
CA GLU A 8 -0.50 68.93 -2.29
C GLU A 8 -0.94 67.98 -3.41
N ILE A 9 -2.26 67.88 -3.60
CA ILE A 9 -2.87 67.10 -4.68
C ILE A 9 -3.09 68.04 -5.86
N ASN A 10 -2.12 68.07 -6.77
CA ASN A 10 -2.27 68.81 -8.02
C ASN A 10 -3.38 68.22 -8.91
N SER A 11 -3.74 68.94 -9.96
CA SER A 11 -4.81 68.55 -10.89
C SER A 11 -4.59 67.16 -11.54
N VAL A 12 -3.34 66.74 -11.74
CA VAL A 12 -2.98 65.41 -12.27
C VAL A 12 -3.26 64.32 -11.24
N ARG A 13 -2.77 64.47 -10.00
CA ARG A 13 -3.02 63.53 -8.89
C ARG A 13 -4.51 63.43 -8.57
N LYS A 14 -5.25 64.54 -8.66
CA LYS A 14 -6.71 64.54 -8.49
C LYS A 14 -7.41 63.72 -9.58
N LYS A 15 -6.94 63.76 -10.83
CA LYS A 15 -7.45 62.90 -11.91
C LYS A 15 -7.11 61.43 -11.69
N GLN A 16 -5.89 61.12 -11.26
CA GLN A 16 -5.46 59.75 -10.94
C GLN A 16 -6.27 59.15 -9.79
N LEU A 17 -6.49 59.90 -8.71
CA LEU A 17 -7.34 59.46 -7.60
C LEU A 17 -8.79 59.24 -8.02
N LYS A 18 -9.33 60.10 -8.89
CA LYS A 18 -10.68 59.89 -9.46
C LYS A 18 -10.75 58.64 -10.32
N ALA A 19 -9.74 58.37 -11.16
CA ALA A 19 -9.68 57.14 -11.95
C ALA A 19 -9.60 55.90 -11.05
N ALA A 20 -8.68 55.90 -10.08
CA ALA A 20 -8.54 54.80 -9.12
C ALA A 20 -9.82 54.57 -8.29
N LEU A 21 -10.54 55.63 -7.92
CA LEU A 21 -11.83 55.52 -7.22
C LEU A 21 -12.93 54.93 -8.12
N LEU A 22 -12.96 55.30 -9.40
CA LEU A 22 -13.90 54.73 -10.37
C LEU A 22 -13.59 53.26 -10.67
N ASP A 23 -12.32 52.88 -10.68
CA ASP A 23 -11.86 51.52 -10.95
C ASP A 23 -11.83 50.63 -9.70
N PHE A 24 -12.11 51.18 -8.51
CA PHE A 24 -11.90 50.51 -7.23
C PHE A 24 -12.61 49.15 -7.13
N ASP A 25 -13.85 49.05 -7.62
CA ASP A 25 -14.64 47.81 -7.63
C ASP A 25 -14.09 46.74 -8.59
N SER A 26 -13.24 47.13 -9.55
CA SER A 26 -12.60 46.23 -10.50
C SER A 26 -11.19 45.78 -10.08
N VAL A 27 -10.65 46.37 -9.00
CA VAL A 27 -9.29 46.07 -8.53
C VAL A 27 -9.21 44.61 -8.05
N PRO A 28 -8.20 43.83 -8.48
CA PRO A 28 -8.08 42.42 -8.15
C PRO A 28 -7.55 42.20 -6.72
N VAL A 29 -8.36 42.52 -5.71
CA VAL A 29 -8.10 42.18 -4.32
C VAL A 29 -8.82 40.88 -3.99
N TYR A 30 -8.08 39.77 -3.96
CA TYR A 30 -8.63 38.45 -3.74
C TYR A 30 -7.99 37.76 -2.54
N THR A 31 -8.75 36.87 -1.91
CA THR A 31 -8.15 35.77 -1.12
C THR A 31 -7.44 34.82 -2.08
N ILE A 32 -6.52 33.99 -1.57
CA ILE A 32 -5.83 32.96 -2.39
C ILE A 32 -6.86 32.09 -3.14
N HIS A 33 -7.95 31.69 -2.48
CA HIS A 33 -9.03 30.95 -3.11
C HIS A 33 -9.79 31.72 -4.19
N GLY A 34 -10.08 33.01 -3.94
CA GLY A 34 -10.73 33.88 -4.92
C GLY A 34 -9.86 34.08 -6.17
N PHE A 35 -8.55 34.20 -5.97
CA PHE A 35 -7.56 34.24 -7.05
C PHE A 35 -7.56 32.93 -7.84
N CYS A 36 -7.42 31.77 -7.17
CA CYS A 36 -7.38 30.47 -7.84
C CYS A 36 -8.66 30.20 -8.65
N LYS A 37 -9.83 30.44 -8.04
CA LYS A 37 -11.12 30.30 -8.72
C LYS A 37 -11.23 31.19 -9.96
N ARG A 38 -10.71 32.43 -9.90
CA ARG A 38 -10.73 33.33 -11.04
C ARG A 38 -9.82 32.82 -12.16
N ILE A 39 -8.55 32.51 -11.85
CA ILE A 39 -7.57 32.05 -12.84
C ILE A 39 -8.03 30.77 -13.53
N LEU A 40 -8.53 29.79 -12.78
CA LEU A 40 -9.03 28.53 -13.35
C LEU A 40 -10.23 28.72 -14.29
N ARG A 41 -11.06 29.75 -14.07
CA ARG A 41 -12.16 30.11 -14.97
C ARG A 41 -11.71 30.91 -16.17
N GLU A 42 -10.79 31.85 -15.98
CA GLU A 42 -10.27 32.74 -17.02
C GLU A 42 -9.51 31.94 -18.09
N PHE A 43 -8.77 30.91 -17.68
CA PHE A 43 -7.99 30.02 -18.54
C PHE A 43 -8.58 28.60 -18.63
N ALA A 44 -9.90 28.44 -18.49
CA ALA A 44 -10.53 27.12 -18.46
C ALA A 44 -10.30 26.32 -19.75
N PHE A 45 -10.29 27.00 -20.91
CA PHE A 45 -10.10 26.35 -22.21
C PHE A 45 -8.68 25.81 -22.39
N GLU A 46 -7.69 26.64 -22.09
CA GLU A 46 -6.26 26.31 -22.15
C GLU A 46 -5.94 25.10 -21.25
N ASN A 47 -6.65 24.99 -20.13
CA ASN A 47 -6.44 23.95 -19.12
C ASN A 47 -7.40 22.76 -19.22
N ARG A 48 -8.21 22.67 -20.29
CA ARG A 48 -9.21 21.59 -20.49
C ARG A 48 -10.17 21.40 -19.32
N GLN A 49 -10.51 22.50 -18.64
CA GLN A 49 -11.47 22.54 -17.54
C GLN A 49 -12.85 22.95 -18.04
N LEU A 50 -13.88 22.63 -17.25
CA LEU A 50 -15.23 23.16 -17.50
C LEU A 50 -15.27 24.67 -17.23
N PHE A 51 -16.04 25.41 -18.05
CA PHE A 51 -16.29 26.84 -17.82
C PHE A 51 -17.15 27.09 -16.57
N GLU A 52 -18.15 26.23 -16.37
CA GLU A 52 -19.01 26.24 -15.19
C GLU A 52 -18.40 25.33 -14.12
N GLN A 53 -17.75 25.96 -13.14
CA GLN A 53 -17.18 25.30 -11.98
C GLN A 53 -17.93 25.72 -10.73
N GLN A 54 -18.27 24.75 -9.88
CA GLN A 54 -18.95 24.94 -8.62
C GLN A 54 -17.98 24.66 -7.46
N LEU A 55 -17.83 25.66 -6.59
CA LEU A 55 -17.19 25.45 -5.30
C LEU A 55 -18.18 24.72 -4.38
N CYS A 56 -17.83 23.53 -3.91
CA CYS A 56 -18.68 22.74 -3.01
C CYS A 56 -17.85 21.89 -2.05
N ASP A 57 -18.50 21.38 -1.00
CA ASP A 57 -17.92 20.36 -0.15
C ASP A 57 -17.83 19.02 -0.92
N THR A 58 -16.62 18.66 -1.33
CA THR A 58 -16.39 17.46 -2.14
C THR A 58 -16.50 16.17 -1.34
N ASN A 59 -16.49 16.23 -0.01
CA ASN A 59 -16.73 15.07 0.85
C ASN A 59 -18.10 14.43 0.59
N LEU A 60 -19.06 15.21 0.06
CA LEU A 60 -20.38 14.71 -0.34
C LEU A 60 -20.33 13.76 -1.54
N LEU A 61 -19.24 13.76 -2.33
CA LEU A 61 -19.08 12.86 -3.47
C LEU A 61 -18.59 11.47 -3.06
N PHE A 62 -17.90 11.37 -1.91
CA PHE A 62 -17.27 10.12 -1.44
C PHE A 62 -18.26 8.96 -1.29
N PRO A 63 -19.41 9.08 -0.60
CA PRO A 63 -20.31 7.95 -0.40
C PRO A 63 -20.80 7.33 -1.72
N GLU A 64 -21.02 8.14 -2.75
CA GLU A 64 -21.45 7.65 -4.05
C GLU A 64 -20.31 6.95 -4.80
N VAL A 65 -19.10 7.54 -4.80
CA VAL A 65 -17.91 6.95 -5.43
C VAL A 65 -17.55 5.63 -4.76
N PHE A 66 -17.49 5.61 -3.43
CA PHE A 66 -17.18 4.42 -2.67
C PHE A 66 -18.21 3.30 -2.92
N ARG A 67 -19.51 3.59 -2.87
CA ARG A 67 -20.55 2.59 -3.18
C ARG A 67 -20.49 2.06 -4.61
N ARG A 68 -20.06 2.88 -5.57
CA ARG A 68 -19.85 2.44 -6.97
C ARG A 68 -18.64 1.52 -7.06
N TYR A 69 -17.51 1.94 -6.50
CA TYR A 69 -16.28 1.16 -6.43
C TYR A 69 -16.52 -0.19 -5.74
N MET A 70 -17.24 -0.19 -4.62
CA MET A 70 -17.60 -1.41 -3.90
C MET A 70 -18.30 -2.43 -4.79
N ARG A 71 -19.34 -2.00 -5.51
CA ARG A 71 -20.13 -2.89 -6.38
C ARG A 71 -19.30 -3.43 -7.54
N ARG A 72 -18.44 -2.58 -8.13
CA ARG A 72 -17.64 -2.91 -9.31
C ARG A 72 -16.39 -3.73 -9.00
N GLU A 73 -15.73 -3.48 -7.87
CA GLU A 73 -14.42 -4.05 -7.55
C GLU A 73 -14.48 -4.95 -6.30
N LEU A 74 -14.77 -4.39 -5.11
CA LEU A 74 -14.68 -5.12 -3.83
C LEU A 74 -15.65 -6.31 -3.72
N LEU A 75 -16.89 -6.15 -4.18
CA LEU A 75 -17.95 -7.16 -4.07
C LEU A 75 -18.17 -7.91 -5.38
N SER A 76 -17.43 -7.56 -6.43
CA SER A 76 -17.47 -8.28 -7.70
C SER A 76 -16.69 -9.58 -7.62
N ARG A 77 -17.18 -10.61 -8.33
CA ARG A 77 -16.55 -11.93 -8.29
C ARG A 77 -15.18 -11.90 -8.95
N ASN A 78 -14.17 -12.43 -8.25
CA ASN A 78 -12.83 -12.75 -8.77
C ASN A 78 -11.95 -11.55 -9.15
N THR A 79 -12.23 -10.34 -8.66
CA THR A 79 -11.24 -9.26 -8.75
C THR A 79 -10.12 -9.50 -7.72
N PRO A 80 -8.87 -9.06 -7.96
CA PRO A 80 -7.80 -9.17 -6.97
C PRO A 80 -8.17 -8.51 -5.63
N VAL A 81 -8.78 -7.32 -5.68
CA VAL A 81 -9.21 -6.58 -4.49
C VAL A 81 -10.31 -7.33 -3.74
N SER A 82 -11.25 -8.00 -4.43
CA SER A 82 -12.30 -8.82 -3.76
C SER A 82 -11.71 -10.00 -2.99
N GLN A 83 -10.65 -10.63 -3.51
CA GLN A 83 -9.95 -11.72 -2.82
C GLN A 83 -9.24 -11.20 -1.57
N LEU A 84 -8.54 -10.07 -1.69
CA LEU A 84 -7.89 -9.41 -0.56
C LEU A 84 -8.91 -8.97 0.50
N PHE A 85 -10.07 -8.46 0.08
CA PHE A 85 -11.16 -8.09 0.98
C PHE A 85 -11.74 -9.31 1.71
N ALA A 86 -11.92 -10.44 1.03
CA ALA A 86 -12.36 -11.67 1.68
C ALA A 86 -11.38 -12.13 2.78
N LEU A 87 -10.07 -12.04 2.53
CA LEU A 87 -9.05 -12.35 3.54
C LEU A 87 -9.09 -11.35 4.72
N TYR A 88 -9.25 -10.06 4.42
CA TYR A 88 -9.39 -9.02 5.44
C TYR A 88 -10.60 -9.26 6.35
N VAL A 89 -11.77 -9.57 5.78
CA VAL A 89 -12.99 -9.86 6.58
C VAL A 89 -12.79 -11.12 7.43
N LYS A 90 -12.19 -12.16 6.87
CA LYS A 90 -12.04 -13.46 7.56
C LYS A 90 -10.94 -13.45 8.62
N HIS A 91 -9.83 -12.74 8.40
CA HIS A 91 -8.62 -12.86 9.23
C HIS A 91 -8.16 -11.56 9.89
N ALA A 92 -8.70 -10.41 9.49
CA ALA A 92 -8.35 -9.11 10.07
C ALA A 92 -9.46 -8.48 10.93
N GLU A 93 -10.54 -9.21 11.21
CA GLU A 93 -11.71 -8.76 12.00
C GLU A 93 -12.34 -7.46 11.47
N GLY A 94 -12.10 -7.16 10.19
CA GLY A 94 -12.64 -5.98 9.55
C GLY A 94 -13.96 -6.25 8.84
N ASN A 95 -14.67 -5.19 8.53
CA ASN A 95 -15.86 -5.23 7.70
C ASN A 95 -15.89 -4.01 6.77
N LEU A 96 -16.98 -3.91 6.01
CA LEU A 96 -17.15 -2.82 5.06
C LEU A 96 -17.21 -1.45 5.76
N ASP A 97 -17.94 -1.34 6.86
CA ASP A 97 -18.13 -0.07 7.58
C ASP A 97 -16.79 0.43 8.15
N THR A 98 -15.98 -0.48 8.69
CA THR A 98 -14.63 -0.13 9.17
C THR A 98 -13.73 0.32 8.03
N LEU A 99 -13.82 -0.32 6.86
CA LEU A 99 -13.05 0.08 5.69
C LEU A 99 -13.49 1.45 5.16
N GLU A 100 -14.80 1.69 5.02
CA GLU A 100 -15.34 2.98 4.58
C GLU A 100 -14.91 4.11 5.52
N SER A 101 -15.01 3.88 6.83
CA SER A 101 -14.57 4.82 7.85
C SER A 101 -13.07 5.11 7.77
N ASP A 102 -12.23 4.07 7.66
CA ASP A 102 -10.78 4.21 7.52
C ASP A 102 -10.43 5.03 6.27
N ILE A 103 -11.05 4.73 5.12
CA ILE A 103 -10.81 5.46 3.86
C ILE A 103 -11.26 6.92 3.98
N ASN A 104 -12.44 7.18 4.55
CA ASN A 104 -12.95 8.54 4.73
C ASN A 104 -12.03 9.38 5.63
N VAL A 105 -11.49 8.78 6.71
CA VAL A 105 -10.50 9.44 7.57
C VAL A 105 -9.23 9.77 6.77
N LEU A 106 -8.74 8.83 5.96
CA LEU A 106 -7.52 9.01 5.18
C LEU A 106 -7.66 10.04 4.05
N LEU A 107 -8.83 10.16 3.43
CA LEU A 107 -9.11 11.18 2.41
C LEU A 107 -8.98 12.61 2.95
N SER A 108 -9.20 12.81 4.25
CA SER A 108 -9.01 14.11 4.92
C SER A 108 -7.56 14.45 5.28
N LYS A 109 -6.60 13.58 4.93
CA LYS A 109 -5.19 13.73 5.30
C LYS A 109 -4.32 14.02 4.08
N ASP A 110 -3.45 15.00 4.24
CA ASP A 110 -2.36 15.24 3.29
C ASP A 110 -1.21 14.27 3.53
N GLY A 111 -0.62 13.77 2.44
CA GLY A 111 0.61 12.98 2.48
C GLY A 111 0.54 11.67 1.72
N LYS A 112 1.52 10.80 1.97
CA LYS A 112 1.63 9.47 1.34
C LYS A 112 1.26 8.39 2.33
N PHE A 113 0.41 7.46 1.90
CA PHE A 113 0.15 6.24 2.65
C PHE A 113 1.40 5.34 2.62
N ILE A 114 1.81 4.83 3.78
CA ILE A 114 2.96 3.95 3.97
C ILE A 114 2.48 2.77 4.84
N PRO A 115 2.82 1.51 4.54
CA PRO A 115 3.83 1.02 3.56
C PRO A 115 3.37 1.05 2.09
N LEU A 116 4.34 1.06 1.16
CA LEU A 116 4.12 0.93 -0.30
C LEU A 116 4.09 -0.54 -0.69
N LEU A 117 2.92 -1.16 -0.58
CA LEU A 117 2.71 -2.56 -0.93
C LEU A 117 2.41 -2.70 -2.43
N PRO A 118 2.77 -3.84 -3.05
CA PRO A 118 2.55 -4.06 -4.48
C PRO A 118 1.06 -4.21 -4.80
N GLN A 119 0.72 -4.14 -6.09
CA GLN A 119 -0.59 -4.62 -6.55
C GLN A 119 -0.76 -6.10 -6.19
N PHE A 120 -1.95 -6.47 -5.71
CA PHE A 120 -2.16 -7.75 -5.02
C PHE A 120 -2.01 -8.94 -5.97
N ASP A 121 -2.50 -8.81 -7.19
CA ASP A 121 -2.36 -9.80 -8.25
C ASP A 121 -0.92 -10.00 -8.71
N VAL A 122 -0.15 -8.91 -8.82
CA VAL A 122 1.28 -8.94 -9.17
C VAL A 122 2.04 -9.76 -8.13
N PHE A 123 1.88 -9.41 -6.85
CA PHE A 123 2.51 -10.17 -5.78
C PHE A 123 2.03 -11.62 -5.75
N LEU A 124 0.72 -11.86 -5.83
CA LEU A 124 0.17 -13.20 -5.70
C LEU A 124 0.70 -14.13 -6.81
N LYS A 125 0.93 -13.60 -8.01
CA LYS A 125 1.56 -14.33 -9.11
C LYS A 125 3.01 -14.70 -8.81
N GLU A 126 3.79 -13.79 -8.25
CA GLU A 126 5.18 -14.04 -7.85
C GLU A 126 5.27 -15.01 -6.68
N PHE A 127 4.44 -14.81 -5.65
CA PHE A 127 4.33 -15.71 -4.50
C PHE A 127 3.92 -17.11 -4.93
N LYS A 128 2.92 -17.25 -5.81
CA LYS A 128 2.51 -18.55 -6.35
C LYS A 128 3.67 -19.27 -7.04
N LYS A 129 4.52 -18.53 -7.77
CA LYS A 129 5.69 -19.11 -8.45
C LYS A 129 6.71 -19.64 -7.45
N THR A 130 7.11 -18.85 -6.45
CA THR A 130 8.10 -19.26 -5.45
C THR A 130 7.56 -20.36 -4.53
N TRP A 131 6.31 -20.21 -4.08
CA TRP A 131 5.63 -21.19 -3.23
C TRP A 131 5.51 -22.55 -3.93
N ASN A 132 5.02 -22.61 -5.16
CA ASN A 132 4.91 -23.87 -5.90
C ASN A 132 6.27 -24.56 -6.11
N ALA A 133 7.34 -23.78 -6.28
CA ALA A 133 8.69 -24.30 -6.41
C ALA A 133 9.21 -24.90 -5.09
N LEU A 134 8.84 -24.32 -3.95
CA LEU A 134 9.11 -24.90 -2.63
C LEU A 134 8.25 -26.14 -2.38
N THR A 135 6.93 -26.07 -2.61
CA THR A 135 6.00 -27.21 -2.48
C THR A 135 6.45 -28.40 -3.31
N SER A 136 6.86 -28.21 -4.56
CA SER A 136 7.32 -29.32 -5.42
C SER A 136 8.57 -30.02 -4.87
N ARG A 137 9.51 -29.26 -4.28
CA ARG A 137 10.71 -29.81 -3.65
C ARG A 137 10.37 -30.55 -2.36
N ASP A 138 9.49 -29.97 -1.55
CA ASP A 138 8.99 -30.58 -0.31
C ASP A 138 8.31 -31.93 -0.58
N LEU A 139 7.45 -31.99 -1.60
CA LEU A 139 6.78 -33.23 -2.01
C LEU A 139 7.78 -34.32 -2.42
N SER A 140 8.89 -33.94 -3.06
CA SER A 140 9.92 -34.88 -3.48
C SER A 140 10.65 -35.49 -2.29
N LEU A 141 10.91 -34.70 -1.24
CA LEU A 141 11.52 -35.17 0.01
C LEU A 141 10.57 -36.09 0.78
N ARG A 142 9.27 -35.79 0.83
CA ARG A 142 8.27 -36.63 1.51
C ARG A 142 8.11 -38.02 0.89
N LYS A 143 8.35 -38.16 -0.42
CA LYS A 143 8.28 -39.44 -1.14
C LYS A 143 9.40 -40.43 -0.76
N GLN A 144 10.42 -40.00 -0.03
CA GLN A 144 11.53 -40.86 0.37
C GLN A 144 11.16 -41.90 1.45
N ASN A 145 9.91 -41.95 1.92
CA ASN A 145 9.38 -42.92 2.90
C ASN A 145 10.19 -42.98 4.22
N ALA A 146 10.71 -41.84 4.66
CA ALA A 146 11.35 -41.72 5.96
C ALA A 146 10.30 -41.61 7.09
N ALA A 147 10.61 -42.14 8.28
CA ALA A 147 9.74 -42.06 9.46
C ALA A 147 9.51 -40.61 9.93
N GLN A 148 10.45 -39.71 9.61
CA GLN A 148 10.42 -38.27 9.88
C GLN A 148 10.83 -37.51 8.61
N HIS A 149 10.38 -36.26 8.46
CA HIS A 149 10.72 -35.44 7.29
C HIS A 149 12.25 -35.21 7.19
N PRO A 150 12.90 -35.42 6.03
CA PRO A 150 14.36 -35.31 5.89
C PRO A 150 14.95 -33.97 6.37
N ILE A 151 14.29 -32.85 6.04
CA ILE A 151 14.69 -31.52 6.54
C ILE A 151 14.67 -31.45 8.06
N ARG A 152 13.66 -32.06 8.71
CA ARG A 152 13.56 -32.02 10.17
C ARG A 152 14.74 -32.73 10.81
N THR A 153 15.08 -33.92 10.32
CA THR A 153 16.24 -34.69 10.79
C THR A 153 17.56 -33.95 10.52
N ALA A 154 17.69 -33.28 9.38
CA ALA A 154 18.85 -32.45 9.06
C ALA A 154 19.01 -31.27 10.04
N PHE A 155 17.92 -30.54 10.34
CA PHE A 155 17.96 -29.43 11.30
C PHE A 155 18.21 -29.90 12.75
N GLU A 156 17.68 -31.06 13.15
CA GLU A 156 17.93 -31.63 14.50
C GLU A 156 19.40 -32.03 14.70
N SER A 157 20.08 -32.46 13.62
CA SER A 157 21.51 -32.79 13.60
C SER A 157 22.42 -31.60 13.27
N THR A 158 21.87 -30.39 13.12
CA THR A 158 22.67 -29.17 12.87
C THR A 158 23.06 -28.49 14.17
N ALA A 159 24.27 -27.93 14.22
CA ALA A 159 24.82 -27.18 15.35
C ALA A 159 24.15 -25.80 15.56
N LEU A 160 22.82 -25.74 15.63
CA LEU A 160 22.03 -24.53 15.83
C LEU A 160 22.41 -23.83 17.15
N SER A 161 22.54 -22.51 17.14
CA SER A 161 22.90 -21.74 18.33
C SER A 161 21.80 -21.82 19.39
N GLY A 162 22.16 -22.00 20.67
CA GLY A 162 21.19 -22.30 21.74
C GLY A 162 20.08 -21.26 21.89
N GLY A 163 20.38 -19.97 21.72
CA GLY A 163 19.38 -18.89 21.80
C GLY A 163 18.40 -18.83 20.62
N SER A 164 18.76 -19.40 19.45
CA SER A 164 17.93 -19.38 18.23
C SER A 164 17.38 -20.74 17.81
N LYS A 165 17.87 -21.84 18.39
CA LYS A 165 17.51 -23.23 18.03
C LYS A 165 16.00 -23.46 18.12
N ASN A 166 15.40 -23.18 19.28
CA ASN A 166 13.97 -23.41 19.50
C ASN A 166 13.10 -22.57 18.55
N LYS A 167 13.52 -21.33 18.28
CA LYS A 167 12.82 -20.44 17.34
C LYS A 167 12.89 -20.95 15.90
N THR A 168 14.06 -21.43 15.49
CA THR A 168 14.28 -22.01 14.15
C THR A 168 13.42 -23.25 13.96
N LEU A 169 13.46 -24.18 14.92
CA LEU A 169 12.71 -25.43 14.85
C LEU A 169 11.20 -25.19 14.86
N ARG A 170 10.70 -24.24 15.67
CA ARG A 170 9.28 -23.85 15.65
C ARG A 170 8.84 -23.31 14.29
N ASN A 171 9.60 -22.40 13.69
CA ASN A 171 9.27 -21.86 12.37
C ASN A 171 9.39 -22.93 11.27
N LEU A 172 10.34 -23.86 11.40
CA LEU A 172 10.44 -25.01 10.51
C LEU A 172 9.20 -25.91 10.60
N GLU A 173 8.71 -26.20 11.81
CA GLU A 173 7.49 -27.00 12.01
C GLU A 173 6.27 -26.34 11.37
N LEU A 174 6.07 -25.04 11.62
CA LEU A 174 4.98 -24.27 10.99
C LEU A 174 5.08 -24.29 9.45
N LEU A 175 6.29 -24.20 8.90
CA LEU A 175 6.50 -24.26 7.46
C LEU A 175 6.20 -25.65 6.89
N LEU A 176 6.61 -26.72 7.57
CA LEU A 176 6.32 -28.09 7.15
C LEU A 176 4.83 -28.42 7.27
N GLU A 177 4.12 -27.85 8.24
CA GLU A 177 2.67 -27.93 8.38
C GLU A 177 1.97 -27.21 7.21
N ALA A 178 2.32 -25.94 6.95
CA ALA A 178 1.78 -25.18 5.84
C ALA A 178 2.03 -25.84 4.47
N LEU A 179 3.20 -26.46 4.28
CA LEU A 179 3.49 -27.24 3.07
C LEU A 179 2.66 -28.54 3.01
N GLY A 180 2.42 -29.19 4.15
CA GLY A 180 1.51 -30.35 4.25
C GLY A 180 0.08 -30.01 3.86
N GLU A 181 -0.42 -28.87 4.32
CA GLU A 181 -1.73 -28.33 3.93
C GLU A 181 -1.77 -27.99 2.44
N ALA A 182 -0.71 -27.38 1.90
CA ALA A 182 -0.62 -27.08 0.47
C ALA A 182 -0.70 -28.35 -0.40
N HIS A 183 -0.07 -29.45 0.03
CA HIS A 183 -0.21 -30.76 -0.66
C HIS A 183 -1.63 -31.33 -0.58
N SER A 184 -2.37 -30.97 0.47
CA SER A 184 -3.75 -31.43 0.72
C SER A 184 -4.80 -30.61 -0.03
N GLY A 185 -4.38 -29.63 -0.85
CA GLY A 185 -5.27 -28.84 -1.70
C GLY A 185 -5.66 -27.47 -1.13
N THR A 186 -4.98 -26.98 -0.10
CA THR A 186 -5.18 -25.62 0.42
C THR A 186 -4.94 -24.56 -0.65
N THR A 187 -5.80 -23.54 -0.68
CA THR A 187 -5.71 -22.47 -1.68
C THR A 187 -4.43 -21.64 -1.51
N ILE A 188 -3.97 -21.01 -2.58
CA ILE A 188 -2.78 -20.14 -2.51
C ILE A 188 -2.95 -18.97 -1.54
N LEU A 189 -4.18 -18.49 -1.36
CA LEU A 189 -4.50 -17.40 -0.44
C LEU A 189 -4.34 -17.83 1.02
N GLU A 190 -4.83 -19.01 1.38
CA GLU A 190 -4.65 -19.59 2.72
C GLU A 190 -3.18 -19.91 3.00
N ASN A 191 -2.46 -20.45 2.00
CA ASN A 191 -1.01 -20.67 2.12
C ASN A 191 -0.24 -19.38 2.41
N LEU A 192 -0.60 -18.27 1.73
CA LEU A 192 -0.01 -16.96 1.98
C LEU A 192 -0.21 -16.50 3.44
N LEU A 193 -1.41 -16.71 3.99
CA LEU A 193 -1.71 -16.37 5.38
C LEU A 193 -0.87 -17.18 6.37
N GLY A 194 -0.71 -18.48 6.11
CA GLY A 194 0.18 -19.34 6.89
C GLY A 194 1.62 -18.82 6.86
N VAL A 195 2.12 -18.46 5.67
CA VAL A 195 3.47 -17.91 5.50
C VAL A 195 3.69 -16.60 6.28
N PHE A 196 2.70 -15.72 6.36
CA PHE A 196 2.82 -14.49 7.16
C PHE A 196 2.97 -14.73 8.67
N GLN A 197 2.73 -15.95 9.16
CA GLN A 197 2.97 -16.32 10.57
C GLN A 197 4.37 -16.92 10.79
N ILE A 198 5.17 -17.09 9.74
CA ILE A 198 6.45 -17.80 9.78
C ILE A 198 7.60 -16.82 9.54
N GLU A 199 8.58 -16.83 10.44
CA GLU A 199 9.84 -16.12 10.24
C GLU A 199 10.77 -16.94 9.35
N LEU A 200 10.52 -16.92 8.03
CA LEU A 200 11.25 -17.72 7.04
C LEU A 200 12.77 -17.53 7.09
N GLU A 201 13.25 -16.33 7.41
CA GLU A 201 14.69 -16.02 7.55
C GLU A 201 15.36 -16.96 8.56
N THR A 202 14.67 -17.33 9.65
CA THR A 202 15.22 -18.23 10.66
C THR A 202 15.45 -19.65 10.14
N VAL A 203 14.68 -20.06 9.12
CA VAL A 203 14.79 -21.37 8.46
C VAL A 203 15.73 -21.30 7.26
N ALA A 204 15.69 -20.22 6.48
CA ALA A 204 16.57 -20.03 5.33
C ALA A 204 18.03 -19.83 5.75
N LYS A 205 18.27 -19.05 6.81
CA LYS A 205 19.60 -18.68 7.31
C LYS A 205 19.69 -18.86 8.83
N PRO A 206 19.63 -20.11 9.32
CA PRO A 206 19.68 -20.37 10.75
C PRO A 206 21.04 -19.99 11.33
N LYS A 207 21.05 -19.46 12.56
CA LYS A 207 22.30 -19.17 13.27
C LYS A 207 22.90 -20.46 13.82
N CYS A 208 24.08 -20.82 13.34
CA CYS A 208 24.83 -22.01 13.76
C CYS A 208 26.06 -21.65 14.62
N ARG A 209 26.49 -22.60 15.45
CA ARG A 209 27.75 -22.57 16.19
C ARG A 209 28.90 -23.01 15.28
N LYS A 210 30.13 -22.67 15.68
CA LYS A 210 31.35 -23.04 14.94
C LYS A 210 31.93 -24.40 15.34
N THR A 211 31.32 -25.09 16.29
CA THR A 211 31.81 -26.37 16.84
C THR A 211 30.66 -27.36 16.97
N LEU A 212 30.90 -28.60 16.57
CA LEU A 212 29.98 -29.71 16.74
C LEU A 212 29.98 -30.20 18.19
N THR A 213 28.81 -30.64 18.64
CA THR A 213 28.63 -31.40 19.89
C THR A 213 28.14 -32.80 19.58
N SER A 214 28.15 -33.70 20.58
CA SER A 214 27.78 -35.10 20.37
C SER A 214 26.39 -35.24 19.75
N GLY A 215 26.31 -35.95 18.61
CA GLY A 215 25.06 -36.15 17.86
C GLY A 215 24.79 -35.14 16.74
N GLU A 216 25.60 -34.09 16.61
CA GLU A 216 25.50 -33.13 15.50
C GLU A 216 26.39 -33.56 14.32
N GLN A 217 25.88 -33.37 13.11
CA GLN A 217 26.53 -33.73 11.85
C GLN A 217 26.93 -32.49 11.03
N TRP A 218 26.20 -31.38 11.18
CA TRP A 218 26.31 -30.23 10.29
C TRP A 218 26.64 -28.94 11.06
N LEU A 219 27.64 -28.20 10.59
CA LEU A 219 27.96 -26.86 11.07
C LEU A 219 27.13 -25.78 10.35
N SER A 220 26.62 -26.09 9.16
CA SER A 220 25.85 -25.18 8.32
C SER A 220 24.84 -25.95 7.45
N THR A 221 23.79 -25.25 7.02
CA THR A 221 22.83 -25.75 6.02
C THR A 221 23.46 -25.99 4.66
N GLU A 222 24.62 -25.38 4.38
CA GLU A 222 25.41 -25.60 3.16
C GLU A 222 26.04 -27.00 3.06
N GLU A 223 26.13 -27.71 4.19
CA GLU A 223 26.66 -29.08 4.25
C GLU A 223 25.58 -30.14 4.03
N PHE A 224 24.30 -29.73 3.96
CA PHE A 224 23.19 -30.66 3.78
C PHE A 224 23.29 -31.40 2.42
N PRO A 225 22.62 -32.55 2.29
CA PRO A 225 22.52 -33.22 1.00
C PRO A 225 21.82 -32.32 -0.04
N GLU A 226 22.04 -32.63 -1.32
CA GLU A 226 21.68 -31.73 -2.42
C GLU A 226 20.18 -31.38 -2.46
N GLN A 227 19.30 -32.32 -2.14
CA GLN A 227 17.85 -32.10 -2.18
C GLN A 227 17.39 -31.13 -1.09
N GLU A 228 17.95 -31.26 0.11
CA GLU A 228 17.70 -30.41 1.26
C GLU A 228 18.25 -29.00 1.03
N ARG A 229 19.44 -28.87 0.43
CA ARG A 229 19.98 -27.55 0.03
C ARG A 229 19.09 -26.86 -1.00
N LYS A 230 18.60 -27.62 -1.99
CA LYS A 230 17.64 -27.09 -2.98
C LYS A 230 16.33 -26.67 -2.33
N TRP A 231 15.87 -27.37 -1.30
CA TRP A 231 14.68 -26.99 -0.52
C TRP A 231 14.93 -25.69 0.26
N ILE A 232 16.07 -25.57 0.96
CA ILE A 232 16.45 -24.35 1.69
C ILE A 232 16.59 -23.15 0.76
N ALA A 233 17.20 -23.32 -0.42
CA ALA A 233 17.26 -22.27 -1.43
C ALA A 233 15.87 -21.79 -1.88
N ALA A 234 14.89 -22.70 -2.00
CA ALA A 234 13.52 -22.32 -2.32
C ALA A 234 12.80 -21.60 -1.15
N VAL A 235 13.15 -21.91 0.11
CA VAL A 235 12.70 -21.11 1.26
C VAL A 235 13.30 -19.71 1.22
N GLU A 236 14.58 -19.59 0.88
CA GLU A 236 15.26 -18.30 0.72
C GLU A 236 14.63 -17.46 -0.42
N ASP A 237 14.23 -18.08 -1.54
CA ASP A 237 13.51 -17.39 -2.61
C ASP A 237 12.16 -16.81 -2.13
N CYS A 238 11.42 -17.55 -1.30
CA CYS A 238 10.19 -17.06 -0.67
C CYS A 238 10.47 -15.90 0.31
N GLU A 239 11.52 -16.02 1.14
CA GLU A 239 11.93 -14.98 2.09
C GLU A 239 12.36 -13.69 1.38
N LYS A 240 13.19 -13.79 0.34
CA LYS A 240 13.61 -12.63 -0.49
C LYS A 240 12.42 -11.92 -1.11
N LEU A 241 11.42 -12.67 -1.61
CA LEU A 241 10.20 -12.08 -2.15
C LEU A 241 9.46 -11.26 -1.08
N LEU A 242 9.27 -11.81 0.13
CA LEU A 242 8.61 -11.08 1.22
C LEU A 242 9.40 -9.85 1.66
N GLN A 243 10.74 -9.96 1.74
CA GLN A 243 11.62 -8.85 2.09
C GLN A 243 11.59 -7.73 1.04
N SER A 244 11.48 -8.06 -0.26
CA SER A 244 11.46 -7.06 -1.33
C SER A 244 10.30 -6.06 -1.22
N TYR A 245 9.21 -6.47 -0.55
CA TYR A 245 8.02 -5.65 -0.31
C TYR A 245 7.90 -5.13 1.12
N ASN A 246 8.92 -5.33 1.97
CA ASN A 246 9.00 -4.81 3.34
C ASN A 246 7.75 -5.09 4.19
N PHE A 247 7.14 -6.28 4.05
CA PHE A 247 6.03 -6.67 4.91
C PHE A 247 6.46 -6.62 6.39
N SER A 248 5.68 -5.95 7.22
CA SER A 248 5.97 -5.81 8.65
C SER A 248 4.72 -5.90 9.50
N GLY A 249 4.87 -6.50 10.68
CA GLY A 249 3.77 -6.75 11.62
C GLY A 249 3.05 -8.08 11.38
N SER A 250 1.93 -8.27 12.08
CA SER A 250 1.11 -9.48 11.97
C SER A 250 0.34 -9.54 10.65
N ALA A 251 -0.05 -10.73 10.21
CA ALA A 251 -0.89 -10.91 9.02
C ALA A 251 -2.13 -9.99 9.00
N LYS A 252 -2.80 -9.81 10.16
CA LYS A 252 -3.92 -8.88 10.32
C LYS A 252 -3.56 -7.45 9.93
N LYS A 253 -2.40 -6.95 10.37
CA LYS A 253 -1.93 -5.59 10.04
C LYS A 253 -1.56 -5.46 8.57
N ILE A 254 -0.88 -6.48 8.02
CA ILE A 254 -0.50 -6.53 6.60
C ILE A 254 -1.75 -6.47 5.72
N LEU A 255 -2.73 -7.36 5.95
CA LEU A 255 -3.97 -7.41 5.17
C LEU A 255 -4.74 -6.09 5.24
N LYS A 256 -4.85 -5.49 6.44
CA LYS A 256 -5.51 -4.20 6.61
C LYS A 256 -4.80 -3.12 5.80
N ALA A 257 -3.49 -2.96 5.98
CA ALA A 257 -2.72 -1.93 5.28
C ALA A 257 -2.79 -2.10 3.75
N TRP A 258 -2.70 -3.34 3.27
CA TRP A 258 -2.71 -3.64 1.85
C TRP A 258 -4.06 -3.34 1.19
N LEU A 259 -5.14 -3.78 1.82
CA LEU A 259 -6.49 -3.50 1.33
C LEU A 259 -6.76 -1.99 1.35
N THR A 260 -6.45 -1.33 2.46
CA THR A 260 -6.64 0.12 2.59
C THR A 260 -5.88 0.87 1.51
N GLN A 261 -4.62 0.50 1.21
CA GLN A 261 -3.83 1.15 0.17
C GLN A 261 -4.50 1.03 -1.21
N GLN A 262 -4.87 -0.19 -1.64
CA GLN A 262 -5.45 -0.38 -2.97
C GLN A 262 -6.79 0.33 -3.13
N VAL A 263 -7.65 0.22 -2.11
CA VAL A 263 -8.95 0.89 -2.11
C VAL A 263 -8.77 2.40 -2.11
N LEU A 264 -7.83 2.93 -1.32
CA LEU A 264 -7.56 4.37 -1.25
C LEU A 264 -7.07 4.91 -2.59
N GLU A 265 -6.08 4.26 -3.21
CA GLU A 265 -5.54 4.67 -4.52
C GLU A 265 -6.63 4.73 -5.60
N ASP A 266 -7.47 3.69 -5.69
CA ASP A 266 -8.55 3.64 -6.67
C ASP A 266 -9.65 4.66 -6.39
N VAL A 267 -10.05 4.81 -5.13
CA VAL A 267 -11.12 5.74 -4.72
C VAL A 267 -10.67 7.19 -4.90
N CYS A 268 -9.42 7.54 -4.56
CA CYS A 268 -8.86 8.87 -4.81
C CYS A 268 -8.92 9.20 -6.31
N ARG A 269 -8.45 8.28 -7.16
CA ARG A 269 -8.47 8.45 -8.63
C ARG A 269 -9.89 8.65 -9.16
N GLU A 270 -10.85 7.84 -8.68
CA GLU A 270 -12.25 7.97 -9.09
C GLU A 270 -12.91 9.25 -8.57
N LEU A 271 -12.55 9.71 -7.37
CA LEU A 271 -13.02 10.98 -6.81
C LEU A 271 -12.52 12.15 -7.64
N GLU A 272 -11.23 12.19 -7.95
CA GLU A 272 -10.62 13.23 -8.78
C GLU A 272 -11.28 13.29 -10.17
N GLN A 273 -11.44 12.14 -10.82
CA GLN A 273 -12.14 12.06 -12.09
C GLN A 273 -13.57 12.60 -11.98
N LYS A 274 -14.30 12.24 -10.92
CA LYS A 274 -15.67 12.70 -10.73
C LYS A 274 -15.76 14.19 -10.43
N LYS A 275 -14.82 14.76 -9.67
CA LYS A 275 -14.71 16.20 -9.42
C LYS A 275 -14.53 16.96 -10.74
N LEU A 276 -13.63 16.48 -11.61
CA LEU A 276 -13.40 17.04 -12.94
C LEU A 276 -14.63 16.94 -13.84
N GLU A 277 -15.26 15.77 -13.93
CA GLU A 277 -16.47 15.54 -14.74
C GLU A 277 -17.65 16.42 -14.32
N GLN A 278 -17.79 16.71 -13.02
CA GLN A 278 -18.86 17.55 -12.48
C GLN A 278 -18.47 19.04 -12.35
N GLY A 279 -17.21 19.40 -12.59
CA GLY A 279 -16.70 20.75 -12.33
C GLY A 279 -16.85 21.16 -10.87
N LYS A 280 -16.76 20.21 -9.94
CA LYS A 280 -17.01 20.40 -8.51
C LYS A 280 -15.72 20.30 -7.74
N PHE A 281 -15.32 21.41 -7.12
CA PHE A 281 -14.03 21.54 -6.45
C PHE A 281 -14.21 22.11 -5.06
N ASP A 282 -13.37 21.68 -4.12
CA ASP A 282 -13.15 22.38 -2.86
C ASP A 282 -11.99 23.38 -2.99
N PHE A 283 -11.63 24.04 -1.90
CA PHE A 283 -10.57 25.04 -1.92
C PHE A 283 -9.18 24.44 -2.16
N ASP A 284 -8.92 23.24 -1.66
CA ASP A 284 -7.64 22.56 -1.81
C ASP A 284 -7.45 22.06 -3.25
N ASP A 285 -8.53 21.59 -3.89
CA ASP A 285 -8.55 21.28 -5.31
C ASP A 285 -8.18 22.50 -6.17
N LEU A 286 -8.76 23.67 -5.88
CA LEU A 286 -8.47 24.89 -6.65
C LEU A 286 -6.99 25.29 -6.54
N LEU A 287 -6.40 25.15 -5.35
CA LEU A 287 -4.98 25.44 -5.16
C LEU A 287 -4.10 24.46 -5.93
N ARG A 288 -4.37 23.16 -5.80
CA ARG A 288 -3.64 22.09 -6.51
C ARG A 288 -3.73 22.28 -8.04
N LEU A 289 -4.92 22.53 -8.57
CA LEU A 289 -5.11 22.71 -10.01
C LEU A 289 -4.34 23.92 -10.55
N VAL A 290 -4.22 25.00 -9.78
CA VAL A 290 -3.39 26.15 -10.17
C VAL A 290 -1.91 25.78 -10.12
N GLU A 291 -1.46 25.07 -9.07
CA GLU A 291 -0.07 24.64 -8.94
C GLU A 291 0.35 23.72 -10.11
N GLU A 292 -0.48 22.74 -10.46
CA GLU A 292 -0.28 21.84 -11.60
C GLU A 292 -0.16 22.58 -12.94
N GLN A 293 -0.78 23.75 -13.07
CA GLN A 293 -0.72 24.56 -14.29
C GLN A 293 0.51 25.47 -14.36
N VAL A 294 1.08 25.82 -13.21
CA VAL A 294 2.26 26.70 -13.12
C VAL A 294 3.56 25.91 -13.31
N VAL A 295 3.56 24.61 -13.00
CA VAL A 295 4.71 23.72 -13.21
C VAL A 295 4.67 23.15 -14.64
N PRO A 296 5.55 23.56 -15.57
CA PRO A 296 5.58 22.99 -16.91
C PRO A 296 5.97 21.49 -16.86
N PRO A 297 5.46 20.67 -17.80
CA PRO A 297 5.79 19.25 -17.90
C PRO A 297 7.27 18.98 -18.22
#